data_AF-A0A5C4P8Q1-F1
#
_entry.id   AF-A0A5C4P8Q1-F1
#
_cell.length_a   1.000
_cell.length_b   1.000
_cell.length_c   1.000
_cell.angle_alpha   90.00
_cell.angle_beta   90.00
_cell.angle_gamma   90.00
#
_symmetry.space_group_name_H-M   'P 1'
#
loop_
_entity.id
_entity.type
_entity.pdbx_description
1 polymer ?
#
loop_
_entity_poly.entity_id
_entity_poly.type
_entity_poly.pdbx_seq_one_letter_code
_entity_poly.pdbx_strand_id
1 'polypeptide(L)' 'STVSTTITGATGGNFENLVPDTTPAVTTITDSVDDTGLTLSASETITEGGSIVYTATLTNAAQTPVTVTLS' A
#
# COMPACT_ATOMS: atom_id res chain seq x y z
N SER A 1 -1.27 -9.81 3.83
CA SER A 1 -2.10 -11.05 3.88
C SER A 1 -1.21 -12.26 3.73
N THR A 2 -1.62 -13.46 4.15
CA THR A 2 -0.83 -14.69 3.97
C THR A 2 -1.70 -15.81 3.43
N VAL A 3 -1.16 -16.63 2.53
CA VAL A 3 -1.75 -17.90 2.12
C VAL A 3 -0.84 -19.02 2.61
N SER A 4 -1.43 -20.11 3.12
CA SER A 4 -0.66 -21.27 3.55
C SER A 4 -1.38 -22.56 3.17
N THR A 5 -0.59 -23.59 2.86
CA THR A 5 -1.08 -24.96 2.67
C THR A 5 -0.14 -25.93 3.37
N THR A 6 -0.67 -27.05 3.86
CA THR A 6 0.11 -28.12 4.47
C THR A 6 -0.29 -29.47 3.91
N ILE A 7 0.57 -30.47 4.08
CA ILE A 7 0.28 -31.85 3.72
C ILE A 7 -0.84 -32.35 4.64
N THR A 8 -2.00 -32.69 4.05
CA THR A 8 -3.16 -33.23 4.77
C THR A 8 -3.21 -34.75 4.79
N GLY A 9 -2.39 -35.40 3.98
CA GLY A 9 -2.25 -36.85 3.95
C GLY A 9 -1.23 -37.29 2.89
N ALA A 10 -0.68 -38.49 3.09
CA ALA A 10 0.16 -39.17 2.12
C ALA A 10 -0.31 -40.63 2.02
N THR A 11 -0.32 -41.17 0.81
CA THR A 11 -0.64 -42.59 0.54
C THR A 11 0.63 -43.34 0.17
N GLY A 12 0.89 -44.46 0.86
CA GLY A 12 2.12 -45.26 0.75
C GLY A 12 2.66 -45.65 2.14
N GLY A 13 3.81 -46.32 2.18
CA GLY A 13 4.50 -46.66 3.43
C GLY A 13 4.41 -48.12 3.88
N ASN A 14 3.90 -48.99 3.01
CA ASN A 14 3.63 -50.40 3.32
C ASN A 14 4.92 -51.18 3.66
N PHE A 15 6.07 -50.75 3.14
CA PHE A 15 7.40 -51.33 3.39
C PHE A 15 8.42 -50.32 3.94
N GLU A 16 8.18 -49.01 3.77
CA GLU A 16 9.07 -47.93 4.22
C GLU A 16 8.30 -46.99 5.17
N ASN A 17 8.92 -46.60 6.29
CA ASN A 17 8.32 -45.61 7.19
C ASN A 17 8.26 -44.22 6.52
N LEU A 18 7.10 -43.86 5.96
CA LEU A 18 6.86 -42.54 5.36
C LEU A 18 6.27 -41.59 6.41
N VAL A 19 7.05 -40.60 6.82
CA VAL A 19 6.62 -39.52 7.71
C VAL A 19 6.65 -38.21 6.93
N PRO A 20 5.49 -37.67 6.49
CA PRO A 20 5.43 -36.39 5.79
C PRO A 20 5.77 -35.24 6.73
N ASP A 21 6.52 -34.26 6.23
CA ASP A 21 6.69 -32.98 6.92
C ASP A 21 5.41 -32.14 6.72
N THR A 22 4.66 -31.95 7.81
CA THR A 22 3.44 -31.14 7.81
C THR A 22 3.70 -29.67 8.13
N THR A 23 4.95 -29.21 8.05
CA THR A 23 5.27 -27.79 8.16
C THR A 23 4.58 -27.03 7.01
N PRO A 24 3.69 -26.06 7.30
CA PRO A 24 2.97 -25.35 6.25
C PRO A 24 3.93 -24.57 5.36
N ALA A 25 3.73 -24.68 4.04
CA ALA A 25 4.31 -23.73 3.12
C ALA A 25 3.51 -22.42 3.24
N VAL A 26 4.21 -21.31 3.52
CA VAL A 26 3.59 -19.99 3.72
C VAL A 26 4.07 -19.03 2.64
N THR A 27 3.12 -18.37 1.97
CA THR A 27 3.39 -17.27 1.05
C THR A 27 2.84 -15.99 1.64
N THR A 28 3.74 -15.04 1.89
CA THR A 28 3.38 -13.70 2.34
C THR A 28 2.99 -12.84 1.15
N ILE A 29 1.82 -12.22 1.23
CA ILE A 29 1.31 -11.25 0.27
C ILE A 29 1.59 -9.87 0.87
N THR A 30 2.58 -9.21 0.29
CA THR A 30 2.91 -7.82 0.58
C THR A 30 2.05 -6.94 -0.32
N ASP A 31 1.27 -6.06 0.29
CA ASP A 31 0.52 -5.04 -0.43
C ASP A 31 1.35 -3.76 -0.53
N SER A 32 1.12 -2.97 -1.57
CA SER A 32 1.75 -1.66 -1.72
C SER A 32 0.81 -0.59 -1.19
N VAL A 33 1.35 0.38 -0.46
CA VAL A 33 0.60 1.55 -0.02
C VAL A 33 0.73 2.63 -1.11
N ASP A 34 -0.40 3.07 -1.64
CA ASP A 34 -0.47 4.19 -2.59
C ASP A 34 -0.80 5.49 -1.84
N ASP A 35 0.21 6.11 -1.25
CA ASP A 35 0.06 7.40 -0.56
C ASP A 35 -0.06 8.56 -1.56
N THR A 36 -0.94 9.52 -1.27
CA THR A 36 -1.05 10.78 -2.02
C THR A 36 -0.61 11.93 -1.12
N GLY A 37 0.52 12.55 -1.44
CA GLY A 37 1.01 13.74 -0.76
C GLY A 37 0.44 15.03 -1.37
N LEU A 38 0.34 16.09 -0.56
CA LEU A 38 -0.06 17.43 -0.98
C LEU A 38 1.06 18.41 -0.63
N THR A 39 1.51 19.19 -1.62
CA THR A 39 2.36 20.36 -1.40
C THR A 39 1.59 21.64 -1.75
N LEU A 40 1.75 22.66 -0.91
CA LEU A 40 1.14 23.98 -1.13
C LEU A 40 2.25 25.01 -1.31
N SER A 41 2.26 25.69 -2.44
CA SER A 41 3.13 26.84 -2.69
C SER A 41 2.31 28.11 -2.88
N ALA A 42 2.93 29.25 -2.56
CA ALA A 42 2.36 30.56 -2.76
C ALA A 42 3.25 31.38 -3.68
N SER A 43 2.71 32.45 -4.24
CA SER A 43 3.49 33.41 -5.02
C SER A 43 4.59 34.04 -4.16
N GLU A 44 5.85 34.01 -4.61
CA GLU A 44 7.02 34.42 -3.80
C GLU A 44 7.06 35.92 -3.52
N THR A 45 6.61 36.74 -4.46
CA THR A 45 6.57 38.20 -4.33
C THR A 45 5.22 38.71 -4.79
N ILE A 46 4.59 39.53 -3.98
CA ILE A 46 3.35 40.22 -4.30
C ILE A 46 3.57 41.73 -4.18
N THR A 47 3.00 42.48 -5.11
CA THR A 47 2.87 43.94 -4.96
C THR A 47 1.77 44.23 -3.95
N GLU A 48 1.90 45.31 -3.18
CA GLU A 48 0.83 45.77 -2.30
C GLU A 48 -0.46 46.01 -3.11
N GLY A 49 -1.58 45.43 -2.66
CA GLY A 49 -2.85 45.41 -3.40
C GLY A 49 -2.93 44.38 -4.54
N GLY A 50 -1.89 43.58 -4.76
CA GLY A 50 -1.88 42.47 -5.70
C GLY A 50 -2.57 41.21 -5.17
N SER A 51 -2.79 40.24 -6.06
CA SER A 51 -3.34 38.93 -5.69
C SER A 51 -2.22 37.94 -5.36
N ILE A 52 -2.46 37.08 -4.37
CA ILE A 52 -1.60 35.93 -4.07
C ILE A 52 -2.24 34.67 -4.66
N VAL A 53 -1.47 33.92 -5.44
CA VAL A 53 -1.89 32.63 -5.99
C VAL A 53 -1.31 31.52 -5.14
N TYR A 54 -2.19 30.62 -4.69
CA TYR A 54 -1.82 29.37 -4.04
C TYR A 54 -1.95 28.21 -5.02
N THR A 55 -0.91 27.40 -5.13
CA THR A 55 -0.87 26.22 -5.99
C THR A 55 -0.74 24.97 -5.12
N ALA A 56 -1.77 24.14 -5.15
CA ALA A 56 -1.80 22.81 -4.53
C ALA A 56 -1.36 21.76 -5.56
N THR A 57 -0.29 21.02 -5.26
CA THR A 57 0.20 19.92 -6.12
C THR A 57 0.08 18.59 -5.38
N LEU A 58 -0.57 17.63 -6.02
CA LEU A 58 -0.68 16.26 -5.53
C LEU A 58 0.40 15.39 -6.17
N THR A 59 0.98 14.46 -5.42
CA THR A 59 1.96 13.51 -5.97
C THR A 59 1.32 12.46 -6.87
N ASN A 60 0.01 12.24 -6.72
CA ASN A 60 -0.77 11.23 -7.42
C ASN A 60 -2.16 11.80 -7.74
N ALA A 61 -2.87 11.17 -8.70
CA ALA A 61 -4.24 11.57 -9.02
C ALA A 61 -5.17 11.35 -7.81
N ALA A 62 -6.06 12.30 -7.56
CA ALA A 62 -7.06 12.16 -6.51
C ALA A 62 -8.04 11.03 -6.84
N GLN A 63 -8.13 10.04 -5.95
CA GLN A 63 -9.09 8.92 -6.07
C GLN A 63 -10.45 9.26 -5.46
N THR A 64 -10.50 10.24 -4.55
CA THR A 64 -11.70 10.75 -3.87
C THR A 64 -11.68 12.28 -3.82
N PRO A 65 -12.83 12.95 -3.54
CA PRO A 65 -12.85 14.41 -3.37
C PRO A 65 -11.83 14.89 -2.33
N VAL A 66 -11.10 15.96 -2.66
CA VAL A 66 -10.12 16.61 -1.79
C VAL A 66 -10.71 17.91 -1.26
N THR A 67 -10.66 18.13 0.05
CA THR A 67 -11.06 19.39 0.70
C THR A 67 -9.84 20.06 1.31
N VAL A 68 -9.59 21.32 0.95
CA VAL A 68 -8.53 22.15 1.50
C VAL A 68 -9.19 23.27 2.30
N THR A 69 -8.88 23.36 3.59
CA THR A 69 -9.36 24.43 4.46
C THR A 69 -8.22 25.38 4.75
N LEU A 70 -8.42 26.67 4.45
CA LEU A 70 -7.49 27.74 4.79
C LEU A 70 -8.13 28.59 5.89
N SER A 71 -7.44 28.75 7.01
CA SER A 71 -7.92 29.45 8.22
C SER A 71 -6.95 30.52 8.66
#